data_AF-A0A7X6P234-F1
#
_entry.id   AF-A0A7X6P234-F1
#
_cell.length_a   1.000
_cell.length_b   1.000
_cell.length_c   1.000
_cell.angle_alpha   90.00
_cell.angle_beta   90.00
_cell.angle_gamma   90.00
#
_symmetry.space_group_name_H-M   'P 1'
#
loop_
_entity.id
_entity.type
_entity.pdbx_description
1 polymer ?
#
loop_
_entity_poly.entity_id
_entity_poly.type
_entity_poly.pdbx_seq_one_letter_code
_entity_poly.pdbx_strand_id
1 'polypeptide(L)'
;WVAADALAASQRQLEAEATAAAAESEDNEAADELESRHEALESLRTKAEQMVKITGIAGAVAVLGTILGLVFGAPIIAAPLIVVAGGLAARVALMRRRIQAEADAEAKALAGFGAQSYLGFHIQRVNGLFDSDQARRSLMAAAEAQRAAFSRWSQVAGTAELNWALRHRSEIDAAARTRREVFGSDTPTDTEEGQRVVQTAHAIVRRLGELRRLGVGEESFLALFDEPFDGLSEASIAPLLELLVRASEHQQVVLLTNSPAVVSWAKVESMTGGVSLLEPYGPTTATTAQPAPERRAAPADESATPN
;
A
#
# COMPACT_ATOMS: atom_id res chain seq x y z
N TRP A 1 -9.13 1.07 -18.27
CA TRP A 1 -9.11 -0.39 -18.07
C TRP A 1 -8.33 -1.15 -19.13
N VAL A 2 -8.57 -0.96 -20.43
CA VAL A 2 -7.78 -1.64 -21.50
C VAL A 2 -6.26 -1.52 -21.31
N ALA A 3 -5.74 -0.34 -20.96
CA ALA A 3 -4.32 -0.14 -20.67
C ALA A 3 -3.84 -0.92 -19.43
N ALA A 4 -4.68 -1.03 -18.39
CA ALA A 4 -4.40 -1.81 -17.19
C ALA A 4 -4.31 -3.31 -17.50
N ASP A 5 -5.29 -3.82 -18.27
CA ASP A 5 -5.33 -5.23 -18.66
C ASP A 5 -4.14 -5.60 -19.56
N ALA A 6 -3.75 -4.70 -20.47
CA ALA A 6 -2.57 -4.86 -21.31
C ALA A 6 -1.26 -4.90 -20.49
N LEU A 7 -1.14 -4.06 -19.44
CA LEU A 7 0.02 -4.07 -18.55
C LEU A 7 0.06 -5.33 -17.66
N ALA A 8 -1.09 -5.76 -17.13
CA ALA A 8 -1.18 -6.99 -16.36
C ALA A 8 -0.90 -8.24 -17.23
N ALA A 9 -1.31 -8.23 -18.49
CA ALA A 9 -1.01 -9.29 -19.44
C ALA A 9 0.49 -9.33 -19.79
N SER A 10 1.11 -8.17 -20.05
CA SER A 10 2.54 -8.12 -20.38
C SER A 10 3.45 -8.48 -19.20
N GLN A 11 3.07 -8.13 -17.96
CA GLN A 11 3.76 -8.60 -16.74
C GLN A 11 3.74 -10.13 -16.63
N ARG A 12 2.56 -10.75 -16.78
CA ARG A 12 2.43 -12.21 -16.75
C ARG A 12 3.20 -12.88 -17.89
N GLN A 13 3.20 -12.27 -19.07
CA GLN A 13 3.95 -12.79 -20.22
C GLN A 13 5.47 -12.71 -19.98
N LEU A 14 5.97 -11.61 -19.42
CA LEU A 14 7.39 -11.49 -19.09
C LEU A 14 7.81 -12.51 -18.03
N GLU A 15 7.01 -12.70 -16.99
CA GLU A 15 7.24 -13.70 -15.94
C GLU A 15 7.21 -15.14 -16.50
N ALA A 16 6.26 -15.43 -17.40
CA ALA A 16 6.18 -16.72 -18.06
C ALA A 16 7.40 -17.00 -18.95
N GLU A 17 7.83 -16.02 -19.75
CA GLU A 17 9.03 -16.13 -20.60
C GLU A 17 10.30 -16.26 -19.76
N ALA A 18 10.41 -15.54 -18.65
CA ALA A 18 11.54 -15.68 -17.72
C ALA A 18 11.60 -17.06 -17.06
N THR A 19 10.43 -17.59 -16.69
CA THR A 19 10.32 -18.94 -16.11
C THR A 19 10.61 -20.02 -17.17
N ALA A 20 10.14 -19.85 -18.41
CA ALA A 20 10.41 -20.77 -19.51
C ALA A 20 11.90 -20.79 -19.90
N ALA A 21 12.52 -19.61 -20.02
CA ALA A 21 13.95 -19.48 -20.26
C ALA A 21 14.77 -20.12 -19.13
N ALA A 22 14.30 -20.00 -17.88
CA ALA A 22 14.91 -20.66 -16.74
C ALA A 22 14.73 -22.19 -16.77
N ALA A 23 13.61 -22.73 -17.30
CA ALA A 23 13.34 -24.16 -17.32
C ALA A 23 14.01 -24.91 -18.48
N GLU A 24 14.25 -24.24 -19.61
CA GLU A 24 14.79 -24.85 -20.84
C GLU A 24 16.30 -25.13 -20.77
N SER A 25 17.05 -24.56 -19.81
CA SER A 25 18.46 -24.89 -19.66
C SER A 25 18.64 -26.32 -19.12
N GLU A 26 19.07 -27.24 -20.00
CA GLU A 26 19.53 -28.62 -19.69
C GLU A 26 20.55 -28.66 -18.53
N ASP A 27 21.27 -27.56 -18.33
CA ASP A 27 22.17 -27.32 -17.20
C ASP A 27 21.48 -27.31 -15.82
N ASN A 28 20.15 -27.30 -15.70
CA ASN A 28 19.47 -27.21 -14.40
C ASN A 28 19.59 -28.47 -13.54
N GLU A 29 19.44 -29.67 -14.10
CA GLU A 29 19.49 -30.89 -13.28
C GLU A 29 20.90 -31.13 -12.73
N ALA A 30 21.91 -30.91 -13.57
CA ALA A 30 23.30 -31.01 -13.19
C ALA A 30 23.73 -29.83 -12.28
N ALA A 31 23.11 -28.65 -12.42
CA ALA A 31 23.29 -27.52 -11.50
C ALA A 31 22.67 -27.79 -10.12
N ASP A 32 21.49 -28.39 -10.06
CA ASP A 32 20.81 -28.74 -8.81
C ASP A 32 21.59 -29.83 -8.06
N GLU A 33 22.20 -30.79 -8.78
CA GLU A 33 23.15 -31.74 -8.20
C GLU A 33 24.36 -31.04 -7.58
N LEU A 34 24.93 -30.03 -8.27
CA LEU A 34 26.06 -29.25 -7.76
C LEU A 34 25.67 -28.38 -6.55
N GLU A 35 24.50 -27.73 -6.57
CA GLU A 35 23.96 -26.94 -5.46
C GLU A 35 23.77 -27.82 -4.22
N SER A 36 23.16 -29.00 -4.36
CA SER A 36 22.96 -29.94 -3.25
C SER A 36 24.28 -30.40 -2.61
N ARG A 37 25.34 -30.55 -3.43
CA ARG A 37 26.69 -30.88 -2.96
C ARG A 37 27.36 -29.70 -2.25
N HIS A 38 27.18 -28.49 -2.78
CA HIS A 38 27.68 -27.26 -2.15
C HIS A 38 27.04 -27.06 -0.77
N GLU A 39 25.72 -27.19 -0.66
CA GLU A 39 24.99 -27.12 0.61
C GLU A 39 25.46 -28.19 1.61
N ALA A 40 25.68 -29.43 1.14
CA ALA A 40 26.20 -30.50 1.99
C ALA A 40 27.58 -30.13 2.58
N LEU A 41 28.47 -29.58 1.74
CA LEU A 41 29.80 -29.14 2.14
C LEU A 41 29.78 -27.94 3.09
N GLU A 42 28.94 -26.93 2.83
CA GLU A 42 28.75 -25.80 3.75
C GLU A 42 28.24 -26.29 5.11
N SER A 43 27.25 -27.19 5.12
CA SER A 43 26.70 -27.74 6.36
C SER A 43 27.77 -28.47 7.19
N LEU A 44 28.72 -29.17 6.55
CA LEU A 44 29.84 -29.84 7.20
C LEU A 44 30.85 -28.83 7.75
N ARG A 45 31.14 -27.75 7.02
CA ARG A 45 32.01 -26.66 7.48
C ARG A 45 31.42 -25.94 8.68
N THR A 46 30.14 -25.55 8.65
CA THR A 46 29.47 -24.90 9.78
C THR A 46 29.47 -25.78 11.03
N LYS A 47 29.18 -27.08 10.87
CA LYS A 47 29.26 -28.06 11.97
C LYS A 47 30.69 -28.20 12.51
N ALA A 48 31.68 -28.19 11.64
CA ALA A 48 33.09 -28.25 12.04
C ALA A 48 33.54 -26.99 12.78
N GLU A 49 33.14 -25.80 12.33
CA GLU A 49 33.46 -24.54 13.02
C GLU A 49 32.85 -24.49 14.43
N GLN A 50 31.57 -24.86 14.59
CA GLN A 50 30.93 -24.94 15.90
C GLN A 50 31.63 -25.95 16.81
N MET A 51 31.97 -27.13 16.27
CA MET A 51 32.66 -28.17 17.03
C MET A 51 34.07 -27.74 17.43
N VAL A 52 34.85 -27.14 16.52
CA VAL A 52 36.21 -26.65 16.79
C VAL A 52 36.22 -25.56 17.86
N LYS A 53 35.22 -24.67 17.89
CA LYS A 53 35.07 -23.67 18.96
C LYS A 53 34.91 -24.33 20.34
N ILE A 54 34.07 -25.36 20.44
CA ILE A 54 33.81 -26.07 21.71
C ILE A 54 35.00 -26.97 22.09
N THR A 55 35.53 -27.76 21.14
CA THR A 55 36.63 -28.68 21.37
C THR A 55 37.96 -27.99 21.55
N GLY A 56 38.14 -26.78 20.99
CA GLY A 56 39.36 -25.98 21.13
C GLY A 56 39.59 -25.53 22.57
N ILE A 57 38.52 -25.09 23.25
CA ILE A 57 38.57 -24.71 24.68
C ILE A 57 38.83 -25.96 25.54
N ALA A 58 38.07 -27.04 25.32
CA ALA A 58 38.24 -28.29 26.08
C ALA A 58 39.63 -28.91 25.86
N GLY A 59 40.14 -28.88 24.63
CA GLY A 59 41.48 -29.36 24.27
C GLY A 59 42.58 -28.51 24.90
N ALA A 60 42.46 -27.18 24.91
CA ALA A 60 43.42 -26.30 25.57
C ALA A 60 43.50 -26.55 27.08
N VAL A 61 42.33 -26.74 27.73
CA VAL A 61 42.26 -27.08 29.16
C VAL A 61 42.88 -28.46 29.43
N ALA A 62 42.60 -29.46 28.58
CA ALA A 62 43.16 -30.80 28.72
C ALA A 62 44.68 -30.82 28.55
N VAL A 63 45.22 -30.09 27.56
CA VAL A 63 46.66 -29.97 27.33
C VAL A 63 47.34 -29.25 28.49
N LEU A 64 46.78 -28.13 28.96
CA LEU A 64 47.31 -27.38 30.10
C LEU A 64 47.30 -28.22 31.38
N GLY A 65 46.21 -28.95 31.64
CA GLY A 65 46.09 -29.87 32.77
C GLY A 65 47.07 -31.04 32.69
N THR A 66 47.35 -31.54 31.48
CA THR A 66 48.37 -32.58 31.24
C THR A 66 49.77 -32.06 31.59
N ILE A 67 50.11 -30.84 31.14
CA ILE A 67 51.41 -30.20 31.42
C ILE A 67 51.58 -29.98 32.94
N LEU A 68 50.56 -29.44 33.62
CA LEU A 68 50.60 -29.26 35.07
C LEU A 68 50.74 -30.59 35.81
N GLY A 69 49.96 -31.62 35.44
CA GLY A 69 50.02 -32.94 36.07
C GLY A 69 51.39 -33.60 35.95
N LEU A 70 52.07 -33.41 34.82
CA LEU A 70 53.46 -33.86 34.60
C LEU A 70 54.46 -33.07 35.46
N VAL A 71 54.35 -31.74 35.51
CA VAL A 71 55.25 -30.87 36.29
C VAL A 71 55.15 -31.14 37.79
N PHE A 72 53.95 -31.40 38.31
CA PHE A 72 53.72 -31.69 39.73
C PHE A 72 53.84 -33.18 40.09
N GLY A 73 54.28 -34.05 39.18
CA GLY A 73 54.55 -35.46 39.46
C GLY A 73 53.30 -36.31 39.75
N ALA A 74 52.15 -35.95 39.18
CA ALA A 74 50.88 -36.65 39.35
C ALA A 74 50.46 -37.40 38.05
N PRO A 75 51.14 -38.50 37.68
CA PRO A 75 50.92 -39.20 36.41
C PRO A 75 49.51 -39.81 36.28
N ILE A 76 48.87 -40.13 37.41
CA ILE A 76 47.49 -40.66 37.45
C ILE A 76 46.48 -39.65 36.89
N ILE A 77 46.75 -38.35 37.04
CA ILE A 77 45.88 -37.26 36.53
C ILE A 77 46.21 -36.96 35.06
N ALA A 78 47.48 -37.07 34.65
CA ALA A 78 47.90 -36.80 33.28
C ALA A 78 47.41 -37.86 32.27
N ALA A 79 47.40 -39.14 32.65
CA ALA A 79 47.01 -40.24 31.76
C ALA A 79 45.60 -40.09 31.11
N PRO A 80 44.50 -39.83 31.86
CA PRO A 80 43.18 -39.66 31.25
C PRO A 80 43.08 -38.40 30.37
N LEU A 81 43.80 -37.32 30.71
CA LEU A 81 43.80 -36.09 29.93
C LEU A 81 44.47 -36.27 28.56
N ILE A 82 45.52 -37.10 28.48
CA ILE A 82 46.17 -37.47 27.21
C ILE A 82 45.20 -38.24 26.31
N VAL A 83 44.42 -39.18 26.87
CA VAL A 83 43.41 -39.94 26.12
C VAL A 83 42.33 -39.01 25.57
N VAL A 84 41.84 -38.08 26.38
CA VAL A 84 40.83 -37.09 25.96
C VAL A 84 41.38 -36.16 24.87
N ALA A 85 42.59 -35.64 25.04
CA ALA A 85 43.25 -34.78 24.05
C ALA A 85 43.48 -35.53 22.71
N GLY A 86 43.93 -36.78 22.77
CA GLY A 86 44.10 -37.65 21.60
C GLY A 86 42.78 -37.93 20.88
N GLY A 87 41.70 -38.20 21.62
CA GLY A 87 40.36 -38.41 21.06
C GLY A 87 39.81 -37.17 20.35
N LEU A 88 40.00 -35.99 20.95
CA LEU A 88 39.62 -34.70 20.35
C LEU A 88 40.41 -34.44 19.05
N ALA A 89 41.73 -34.67 19.05
CA ALA A 89 42.57 -34.50 17.88
C ALA A 89 42.21 -35.47 16.75
N ALA A 90 41.96 -36.74 17.06
CA ALA A 90 41.51 -37.75 16.10
C ALA A 90 40.16 -37.38 15.47
N ARG A 91 39.21 -36.88 16.27
CA ARG A 91 37.91 -36.42 15.79
C ARG A 91 38.03 -35.24 14.83
N VAL A 92 38.88 -34.26 15.15
CA VAL A 92 39.17 -33.12 14.26
C VAL A 92 39.82 -33.59 12.95
N ALA A 93 40.74 -34.55 13.00
CA ALA A 93 41.39 -35.10 11.82
C ALA A 93 40.40 -35.86 10.91
N LEU A 94 39.51 -36.66 11.48
CA LEU A 94 38.44 -37.34 10.72
C LEU A 94 37.48 -36.36 10.06
N MET A 95 37.13 -35.27 10.76
CA MET A 95 36.27 -34.22 10.20
C MET A 95 36.96 -33.50 9.02
N ARG A 96 38.25 -33.16 9.16
CA ARG A 96 39.04 -32.58 8.07
C ARG A 96 39.07 -33.49 6.85
N ARG A 97 39.23 -34.81 7.04
CA ARG A 97 39.18 -35.78 5.94
C ARG A 97 37.81 -35.82 5.25
N ARG A 98 36.71 -35.74 6.02
CA ARG A 98 35.35 -35.68 5.44
C ARG A 98 35.13 -34.41 4.63
N ILE A 99 35.56 -33.26 5.15
CA ILE A 99 35.47 -31.98 4.44
C ILE A 99 36.30 -32.01 3.16
N GLN A 100 37.51 -32.59 3.20
CA GLN A 100 38.35 -32.75 2.01
C GLN A 100 37.72 -33.67 0.97
N ALA A 101 37.16 -34.81 1.39
CA ALA A 101 36.52 -35.75 0.46
C ALA A 101 35.31 -35.13 -0.27
N GLU A 102 34.47 -34.37 0.45
CA GLU A 102 33.34 -33.65 -0.17
C GLU A 102 33.82 -32.47 -1.03
N ALA A 103 34.89 -31.78 -0.63
CA ALA A 103 35.49 -30.72 -1.45
C ALA A 103 36.07 -31.27 -2.76
N ASP A 104 36.68 -32.46 -2.73
CA ASP A 104 37.19 -33.12 -3.93
C ASP A 104 36.04 -33.60 -4.84
N ALA A 105 34.92 -34.01 -4.26
CA ALA A 105 33.71 -34.38 -5.01
C ALA A 105 33.06 -33.16 -5.67
N GLU A 106 32.94 -32.05 -4.95
CA GLU A 106 32.48 -30.76 -5.49
C GLU A 106 33.40 -30.26 -6.60
N ALA A 107 34.73 -30.33 -6.42
CA ALA A 107 35.70 -29.94 -7.43
C ALA A 107 35.60 -30.78 -8.71
N LYS A 108 35.32 -32.09 -8.60
CA LYS A 108 35.07 -32.96 -9.76
C LYS A 108 33.77 -32.61 -10.49
N ALA A 109 32.72 -32.26 -9.74
CA ALA A 109 31.45 -31.82 -10.32
C ALA A 109 31.64 -30.46 -11.05
N LEU A 110 32.32 -29.50 -10.43
CA LEU A 110 32.67 -28.21 -11.04
C LEU A 110 33.49 -28.35 -12.32
N ALA A 111 34.45 -29.30 -12.34
CA ALA A 111 35.26 -29.60 -13.51
C ALA A 111 34.42 -30.12 -14.70
N GLY A 112 33.31 -30.80 -14.44
CA GLY A 112 32.34 -31.22 -15.46
C GLY A 112 31.73 -30.04 -16.22
N PHE A 113 31.61 -28.88 -15.57
CA PHE A 113 31.12 -27.63 -16.16
C PHE A 113 32.23 -26.69 -16.63
N GLY A 114 33.49 -27.09 -16.55
CA GLY A 114 34.64 -26.24 -16.85
C GLY A 114 34.84 -25.08 -15.87
N ALA A 115 34.14 -25.09 -14.73
CA ALA A 115 34.27 -24.08 -13.69
C ALA A 115 35.33 -24.50 -12.66
N GLN A 116 36.13 -23.54 -12.19
CA GLN A 116 37.15 -23.79 -11.15
C GLN A 116 36.67 -23.45 -9.73
N SER A 117 35.52 -22.78 -9.62
CA SER A 117 34.93 -22.38 -8.34
C SER A 117 33.41 -22.29 -8.46
N TYR A 118 32.72 -22.45 -7.33
CA TYR A 118 31.27 -22.29 -7.24
C TYR A 118 30.79 -20.91 -7.74
N LEU A 119 31.54 -19.85 -7.41
CA LEU A 119 31.24 -18.50 -7.89
C LEU A 119 31.39 -18.38 -9.42
N GLY A 120 32.43 -18.99 -9.99
CA GLY A 120 32.62 -19.02 -11.44
C GLY A 120 31.49 -19.78 -12.14
N PHE A 121 31.08 -20.91 -11.57
CA PHE A 121 29.90 -21.65 -12.01
C PHE A 121 28.63 -20.80 -11.96
N HIS A 122 28.38 -20.08 -10.86
CA HIS A 122 27.17 -19.27 -10.71
C HIS A 122 27.12 -18.10 -11.72
N ILE A 123 28.26 -17.46 -11.98
CA ILE A 123 28.38 -16.41 -13.02
C ILE A 123 28.14 -17.01 -14.41
N GLN A 124 28.70 -18.19 -14.69
CA GLN A 124 28.56 -18.85 -15.98
C GLN A 124 27.14 -19.38 -16.21
N ARG A 125 26.47 -19.88 -15.17
CA ARG A 125 25.05 -20.28 -15.20
C ARG A 125 24.15 -19.09 -15.50
N VAL A 126 24.35 -17.95 -14.82
CA VAL A 126 23.60 -16.71 -15.10
C VAL A 126 23.83 -16.23 -16.53
N ASN A 127 25.05 -16.34 -17.05
CA ASN A 127 25.34 -16.00 -18.46
C ASN A 127 24.76 -17.04 -19.45
N GLY A 128 24.74 -18.32 -19.08
CA GLY A 128 24.21 -19.44 -19.86
C GLY A 128 22.69 -19.38 -20.03
N LEU A 129 21.96 -18.86 -19.02
CA LEU A 129 20.53 -18.53 -19.13
C LEU A 129 20.23 -17.54 -20.27
N PHE A 130 21.25 -16.80 -20.74
CA PHE A 130 21.12 -15.88 -21.88
C PHE A 130 21.71 -16.43 -23.17
N ASP A 131 22.32 -17.62 -23.22
CA ASP A 131 23.05 -18.09 -24.40
C ASP A 131 22.13 -18.63 -25.51
N SER A 132 20.90 -19.01 -25.18
CA SER A 132 19.88 -19.30 -26.18
C SER A 132 19.40 -18.00 -26.84
N ASP A 133 19.90 -17.73 -28.03
CA ASP A 133 19.58 -16.51 -28.79
C ASP A 133 18.06 -16.35 -29.05
N GLN A 134 17.32 -17.46 -29.01
CA GLN A 134 15.86 -17.48 -29.08
C GLN A 134 15.18 -16.99 -27.78
N ALA A 135 15.59 -17.48 -26.59
CA ALA A 135 15.03 -17.03 -25.32
C ALA A 135 15.43 -15.58 -25.02
N ARG A 136 16.65 -15.19 -25.38
CA ARG A 136 17.09 -13.78 -25.32
C ARG A 136 16.19 -12.87 -26.16
N ARG A 137 15.85 -13.29 -27.38
CA ARG A 137 14.95 -12.54 -28.28
C ARG A 137 13.52 -12.49 -27.73
N SER A 138 12.98 -13.58 -27.21
CA SER A 138 11.62 -13.60 -26.65
C SER A 138 11.51 -12.74 -25.38
N LEU A 139 12.50 -12.80 -24.49
CA LEU A 139 12.59 -11.94 -23.30
C LEU A 139 12.71 -10.47 -23.63
N MET A 140 13.55 -10.10 -24.61
CA MET A 140 13.68 -8.70 -25.05
C MET A 140 12.37 -8.19 -25.66
N ALA A 141 11.68 -9.02 -26.45
CA ALA A 141 10.37 -8.67 -27.00
C ALA A 141 9.31 -8.50 -25.90
N ALA A 142 9.28 -9.40 -24.90
CA ALA A 142 8.36 -9.30 -23.76
C ALA A 142 8.64 -8.06 -22.90
N ALA A 143 9.92 -7.75 -22.64
CA ALA A 143 10.32 -6.56 -21.89
C ALA A 143 9.95 -5.26 -22.63
N GLU A 144 10.11 -5.22 -23.94
CA GLU A 144 9.72 -4.05 -24.74
C GLU A 144 8.19 -3.88 -24.77
N ALA A 145 7.44 -4.98 -24.90
CA ALA A 145 5.99 -4.96 -24.77
C ALA A 145 5.52 -4.48 -23.38
N GLN A 146 6.23 -4.87 -22.32
CA GLN A 146 5.97 -4.39 -20.96
C GLN A 146 6.21 -2.88 -20.83
N ARG A 147 7.34 -2.36 -21.34
CA ARG A 147 7.62 -0.90 -21.34
C ARG A 147 6.56 -0.13 -22.11
N ALA A 148 6.16 -0.61 -23.28
CA ALA A 148 5.11 0.02 -24.08
C ALA A 148 3.72 -0.03 -23.40
N ALA A 149 3.40 -1.11 -22.69
CA ALA A 149 2.19 -1.20 -21.90
C ALA A 149 2.22 -0.26 -20.69
N PHE A 150 3.37 -0.15 -20.02
CA PHE A 150 3.57 0.74 -18.88
C PHE A 150 3.43 2.21 -19.29
N SER A 151 4.03 2.61 -20.41
CA SER A 151 3.88 3.98 -20.94
C SER A 151 2.42 4.33 -21.26
N ARG A 152 1.66 3.41 -21.85
CA ARG A 152 0.23 3.60 -22.10
C ARG A 152 -0.58 3.69 -20.81
N TRP A 153 -0.22 2.91 -19.79
CA TRP A 153 -0.83 3.02 -18.47
C TRP A 153 -0.53 4.37 -17.83
N SER A 154 0.73 4.82 -17.80
CA SER A 154 1.12 6.09 -17.19
C SER A 154 0.48 7.29 -17.87
N GLN A 155 0.21 7.22 -19.18
CA GLN A 155 -0.52 8.28 -19.90
C GLN A 155 -1.96 8.44 -19.40
N VAL A 156 -2.61 7.36 -18.96
CA VAL A 156 -4.02 7.37 -18.53
C VAL A 156 -4.15 7.52 -17.02
N ALA A 157 -3.30 6.84 -16.26
CA ALA A 157 -3.39 6.75 -14.81
C ALA A 157 -2.41 7.66 -14.07
N GLY A 158 -1.52 8.35 -14.80
CA GLY A 158 -0.48 9.19 -14.22
C GLY A 158 0.46 8.37 -13.33
N THR A 159 0.50 8.74 -12.05
CA THR A 159 1.33 8.10 -11.02
C THR A 159 0.64 6.94 -10.29
N ALA A 160 -0.62 6.62 -10.62
CA ALA A 160 -1.35 5.57 -9.93
C ALA A 160 -0.78 4.18 -10.25
N GLU A 161 -0.52 3.40 -9.20
CA GLU A 161 -0.05 2.03 -9.32
C GLU A 161 -1.15 1.09 -9.86
N LEU A 162 -0.76 0.16 -10.74
CA LEU A 162 -1.69 -0.79 -11.36
C LEU A 162 -2.46 -1.62 -10.32
N ASN A 163 -1.76 -2.20 -9.34
CA ASN A 163 -2.37 -3.06 -8.33
C ASN A 163 -3.36 -2.31 -7.44
N TRP A 164 -3.05 -1.06 -7.09
CA TRP A 164 -3.97 -0.20 -6.37
C TRP A 164 -5.23 0.07 -7.21
N ALA A 165 -5.07 0.43 -8.48
CA ALA A 165 -6.18 0.75 -9.37
C ALA A 165 -7.10 -0.46 -9.62
N LEU A 166 -6.52 -1.66 -9.77
CA LEU A 166 -7.30 -2.90 -9.89
C LEU A 166 -8.08 -3.22 -8.63
N ARG A 167 -7.48 -3.00 -7.45
CA ARG A 167 -8.15 -3.21 -6.15
C ARG A 167 -9.32 -2.25 -5.94
N HIS A 168 -9.19 -1.01 -6.39
CA HIS A 168 -10.22 0.03 -6.23
C HIS A 168 -11.08 0.19 -7.50
N ARG A 169 -11.12 -0.81 -8.38
CA ARG A 169 -11.82 -0.73 -9.67
C ARG A 169 -13.29 -0.33 -9.54
N SER A 170 -14.01 -0.96 -8.61
CA SER A 170 -15.43 -0.67 -8.38
C SER A 170 -15.68 0.78 -7.94
N GLU A 171 -14.81 1.30 -7.07
CA GLU A 171 -14.87 2.68 -6.56
C GLU A 171 -14.54 3.68 -7.66
N ILE A 172 -13.48 3.42 -8.44
CA ILE A 172 -13.09 4.24 -9.59
C ILE A 172 -14.21 4.26 -10.64
N ASP A 173 -14.82 3.11 -10.94
CA ASP A 173 -15.93 3.01 -11.87
C ASP A 173 -17.18 3.74 -11.37
N ALA A 174 -17.47 3.68 -10.05
CA ALA A 174 -18.56 4.43 -9.45
C ALA A 174 -18.33 5.93 -9.51
N ALA A 175 -17.13 6.40 -9.13
CA ALA A 175 -16.75 7.80 -9.20
C ALA A 175 -16.79 8.33 -10.65
N ALA A 176 -16.32 7.54 -11.62
CA ALA A 176 -16.34 7.90 -13.02
C ALA A 176 -17.77 7.99 -13.60
N ARG A 177 -18.70 7.11 -13.15
CA ARG A 177 -20.12 7.21 -13.52
C ARG A 177 -20.76 8.47 -12.97
N THR A 178 -20.64 8.70 -11.66
CA THR A 178 -21.18 9.91 -11.02
C THR A 178 -20.67 11.13 -11.75
N ARG A 179 -19.35 11.24 -11.94
CA ARG A 179 -18.74 12.36 -12.66
C ARG A 179 -19.35 12.58 -14.06
N ARG A 180 -19.52 11.52 -14.84
CA ARG A 180 -20.09 11.62 -16.20
C ARG A 180 -21.54 12.10 -16.18
N GLU A 181 -22.30 11.70 -15.17
CA GLU A 181 -23.68 12.14 -14.96
C GLU A 181 -23.76 13.61 -14.53
N VAL A 182 -22.80 14.11 -13.74
CA VAL A 182 -22.80 15.51 -13.24
C VAL A 182 -22.27 16.50 -14.29
N PHE A 183 -21.13 16.17 -14.89
CA PHE A 183 -20.33 17.14 -15.64
C PHE A 183 -20.31 16.85 -17.16
N GLY A 184 -20.88 15.73 -17.59
CA GLY A 184 -20.71 15.27 -18.97
C GLY A 184 -19.29 14.75 -19.25
N SER A 185 -18.99 14.48 -20.52
CA SER A 185 -17.70 13.95 -20.95
C SER A 185 -16.59 14.99 -21.08
N ASP A 186 -16.94 16.27 -21.24
CA ASP A 186 -16.04 17.27 -21.82
C ASP A 186 -15.47 18.27 -20.81
N THR A 187 -15.82 18.19 -19.52
CA THR A 187 -15.27 19.11 -18.51
C THR A 187 -13.81 18.76 -18.21
N PRO A 188 -12.85 19.67 -18.49
CA PRO A 188 -11.46 19.47 -18.12
C PRO A 188 -11.34 19.50 -16.60
N THR A 189 -10.74 18.47 -16.00
CA THR A 189 -10.52 18.43 -14.53
C THR A 189 -9.06 18.40 -14.12
N ASP A 190 -8.19 18.65 -15.08
CA ASP A 190 -6.78 18.87 -14.77
C ASP A 190 -6.55 20.28 -14.20
N THR A 191 -7.58 21.14 -14.26
CA THR A 191 -7.58 22.45 -13.59
C THR A 191 -7.91 22.32 -12.11
N GLU A 192 -7.32 23.19 -11.27
CA GLU A 192 -7.63 23.22 -9.84
C GLU A 192 -9.13 23.40 -9.56
N GLU A 193 -9.81 24.22 -10.37
CA GLU A 193 -11.25 24.42 -10.25
C GLU A 193 -12.03 23.13 -10.57
N GLY A 194 -11.68 22.44 -11.66
CA GLY A 194 -12.33 21.19 -12.02
C GLY A 194 -12.16 20.11 -10.95
N GLN A 195 -11.01 20.08 -10.26
CA GLN A 195 -10.80 19.20 -9.11
C GLN A 195 -11.70 19.56 -7.92
N ARG A 196 -11.82 20.85 -7.58
CA ARG A 196 -12.71 21.32 -6.51
C ARG A 196 -14.17 21.00 -6.81
N VAL A 197 -14.60 21.26 -8.04
CA VAL A 197 -15.95 20.95 -8.53
C VAL A 197 -16.28 19.46 -8.36
N VAL A 198 -15.37 18.56 -8.75
CA VAL A 198 -15.53 17.11 -8.56
C VAL A 198 -15.56 16.72 -7.07
N GLN A 199 -14.67 17.30 -6.26
CA GLN A 199 -14.65 17.05 -4.82
C GLN A 199 -15.96 17.49 -4.15
N THR A 200 -16.47 18.68 -4.50
CA THR A 200 -17.75 19.20 -4.00
C THR A 200 -18.91 18.31 -4.42
N ALA A 201 -19.02 17.91 -5.69
CA ALA A 201 -20.04 16.97 -6.15
C ALA A 201 -19.97 15.64 -5.39
N HIS A 202 -18.78 15.08 -5.23
CA HIS A 202 -18.60 13.83 -4.50
C HIS A 202 -19.00 13.97 -3.02
N ALA A 203 -18.63 15.08 -2.37
CA ALA A 203 -19.02 15.36 -1.00
C ALA A 203 -20.55 15.47 -0.85
N ILE A 204 -21.22 16.16 -1.77
CA ILE A 204 -22.68 16.29 -1.80
C ILE A 204 -23.33 14.91 -1.97
N VAL A 205 -22.97 14.16 -3.01
CA VAL A 205 -23.55 12.84 -3.29
C VAL A 205 -23.31 11.87 -2.14
N ARG A 206 -22.09 11.84 -1.60
CA ARG A 206 -21.76 11.00 -0.44
C ARG A 206 -22.60 11.37 0.77
N ARG A 207 -22.72 12.67 1.08
CA ARG A 207 -23.50 13.15 2.23
C ARG A 207 -24.98 12.82 2.07
N LEU A 208 -25.56 13.00 0.89
CA LEU A 208 -26.94 12.61 0.61
C LEU A 208 -27.12 11.09 0.73
N GLY A 209 -26.18 10.30 0.21
CA GLY A 209 -26.19 8.84 0.36
C GLY A 209 -26.13 8.38 1.81
N GLU A 210 -25.28 8.99 2.64
CA GLU A 210 -25.20 8.74 4.08
C GLU A 210 -26.52 9.06 4.78
N LEU A 211 -27.08 10.25 4.54
CA LEU A 211 -28.29 10.74 5.19
C LEU A 211 -29.56 10.00 4.76
N ARG A 212 -29.54 9.36 3.58
CA ARG A 212 -30.66 8.54 3.07
C ARG A 212 -30.84 7.23 3.82
N ARG A 213 -29.81 6.77 4.55
CA ARG A 213 -29.82 5.46 5.25
C ARG A 213 -29.58 5.59 6.75
N LEU A 214 -29.87 6.76 7.33
CA LEU A 214 -29.72 6.94 8.77
C LEU A 214 -30.97 6.40 9.47
N GLY A 215 -30.77 5.42 10.37
CA GLY A 215 -31.82 4.88 11.23
C GLY A 215 -32.09 3.38 11.05
N VAL A 216 -32.77 2.79 12.02
CA VAL A 216 -33.09 1.34 12.06
C VAL A 216 -34.09 0.93 10.97
N GLY A 217 -34.76 1.93 10.34
CA GLY A 217 -35.77 1.75 9.30
C GLY A 217 -35.41 2.28 7.91
N GLU A 218 -34.14 2.61 7.63
CA GLU A 218 -33.71 3.22 6.35
C GLU A 218 -34.48 4.50 5.99
N GLU A 219 -34.66 5.39 6.97
CA GLU A 219 -35.39 6.65 6.79
C GLU A 219 -34.48 7.76 6.22
N SER A 220 -35.03 8.59 5.32
CA SER A 220 -34.32 9.74 4.75
C SER A 220 -34.32 10.92 5.72
N PHE A 221 -33.14 11.42 6.09
CA PHE A 221 -32.99 12.62 6.93
C PHE A 221 -32.84 13.91 6.11
N LEU A 222 -33.18 15.07 6.70
CA LEU A 222 -32.94 16.39 6.11
C LEU A 222 -31.43 16.62 5.88
N ALA A 223 -31.04 17.07 4.68
CA ALA A 223 -29.69 17.53 4.41
C ALA A 223 -29.59 19.06 4.54
N LEU A 224 -28.57 19.55 5.25
CA LEU A 224 -28.23 20.97 5.35
C LEU A 224 -26.84 21.17 4.74
N PHE A 225 -26.74 22.07 3.77
CA PHE A 225 -25.49 22.51 3.18
C PHE A 225 -25.30 24.01 3.44
N ASP A 226 -24.15 24.39 3.97
CA ASP A 226 -23.78 25.78 4.26
C ASP A 226 -22.65 26.20 3.32
N GLU A 227 -22.94 27.13 2.41
CA GLU A 227 -22.03 27.63 1.37
C GLU A 227 -21.23 26.55 0.62
N PRO A 228 -21.86 25.47 0.11
CA PRO A 228 -21.13 24.34 -0.48
C PRO A 228 -20.40 24.68 -1.78
N PHE A 229 -20.69 25.83 -2.38
CA PHE A 229 -20.16 26.26 -3.67
C PHE A 229 -19.15 27.42 -3.56
N ASP A 230 -18.70 27.73 -2.34
CA ASP A 230 -17.72 28.81 -2.15
C ASP A 230 -16.43 28.55 -2.96
N GLY A 231 -15.92 29.60 -3.61
CA GLY A 231 -14.73 29.52 -4.46
C GLY A 231 -14.88 28.81 -5.80
N LEU A 232 -16.11 28.50 -6.26
CA LEU A 232 -16.39 27.96 -7.60
C LEU A 232 -16.84 29.06 -8.58
N SER A 233 -16.53 28.95 -9.87
CA SER A 233 -17.05 29.89 -10.86
C SER A 233 -18.54 29.66 -11.15
N GLU A 234 -19.23 30.69 -11.61
CA GLU A 234 -20.66 30.63 -11.93
C GLU A 234 -21.01 29.55 -12.97
N ALA A 235 -20.11 29.32 -13.94
CA ALA A 235 -20.28 28.28 -14.96
C ALA A 235 -20.28 26.86 -14.37
N SER A 236 -19.55 26.65 -13.27
CA SER A 236 -19.43 25.38 -12.59
C SER A 236 -20.57 25.10 -11.60
N ILE A 237 -21.30 26.15 -11.17
CA ILE A 237 -22.37 26.04 -10.16
C ILE A 237 -23.64 25.40 -10.73
N ALA A 238 -24.03 25.74 -11.96
CA ALA A 238 -25.30 25.26 -12.53
C ALA A 238 -25.39 23.71 -12.60
N PRO A 239 -24.37 22.96 -13.08
CA PRO A 239 -24.40 21.50 -13.08
C PRO A 239 -24.51 20.89 -11.67
N LEU A 240 -23.91 21.53 -10.66
CA LEU A 240 -23.97 21.08 -9.27
C LEU A 240 -25.35 21.29 -8.65
N LEU A 241 -26.03 22.39 -9.01
CA LEU A 241 -27.40 22.66 -8.57
C LEU A 241 -28.38 21.69 -9.21
N GLU A 242 -28.24 21.38 -10.49
CA GLU A 242 -29.02 20.33 -11.17
C GLU A 242 -28.83 18.97 -10.51
N LEU A 243 -27.60 18.62 -10.14
CA LEU A 243 -27.33 17.41 -9.38
C LEU A 243 -28.06 17.42 -8.03
N LEU A 244 -28.07 18.53 -7.31
CA LEU A 244 -28.78 18.64 -6.03
C LEU A 244 -30.28 18.47 -6.19
N VAL A 245 -30.89 19.10 -7.20
CA VAL A 245 -32.33 18.96 -7.50
C VAL A 245 -32.66 17.52 -7.85
N ARG A 246 -31.87 16.88 -8.72
CA ARG A 246 -32.09 15.48 -9.08
C ARG A 246 -31.89 14.54 -7.88
N ALA A 247 -30.94 14.84 -7.01
CA ALA A 247 -30.67 14.03 -5.83
C ALA A 247 -31.70 14.25 -4.70
N SER A 248 -32.48 15.34 -4.74
CA SER A 248 -33.50 15.68 -3.74
C SER A 248 -34.85 14.98 -3.95
N GLU A 249 -35.05 14.25 -5.06
CA GLU A 249 -36.29 13.49 -5.34
C GLU A 249 -36.76 12.59 -4.18
N HIS A 250 -35.84 12.15 -3.33
CA HIS A 250 -36.13 11.25 -2.21
C HIS A 250 -35.71 11.82 -0.84
N GLN A 251 -35.34 13.09 -0.77
CA GLN A 251 -34.76 13.69 0.43
C GLN A 251 -34.89 15.22 0.43
N GLN A 252 -35.32 15.79 1.55
CA GLN A 252 -35.34 17.25 1.71
C GLN A 252 -33.92 17.82 1.84
N VAL A 253 -33.64 18.90 1.12
CA VAL A 253 -32.35 19.60 1.14
C VAL A 253 -32.57 21.08 1.46
N VAL A 254 -31.81 21.60 2.42
CA VAL A 254 -31.73 23.03 2.76
C VAL A 254 -30.33 23.51 2.38
N LEU A 255 -30.29 24.54 1.54
CA LEU A 255 -29.07 25.18 1.08
C LEU A 255 -29.01 26.60 1.64
N LEU A 256 -28.01 26.87 2.48
CA LEU A 256 -27.69 28.22 2.95
C LEU A 256 -26.60 28.78 2.05
N THR A 257 -26.87 29.92 1.43
CA THR A 257 -25.88 30.56 0.57
C THR A 257 -26.07 32.07 0.43
N ASN A 258 -24.95 32.76 0.25
CA ASN A 258 -24.81 34.17 -0.06
C ASN A 258 -24.35 34.38 -1.52
N SER A 259 -24.24 33.31 -2.31
CA SER A 259 -23.83 33.37 -3.71
C SER A 259 -24.91 34.00 -4.58
N PRO A 260 -24.64 35.13 -5.26
CA PRO A 260 -25.61 35.77 -6.16
C PRO A 260 -26.05 34.86 -7.32
N ALA A 261 -25.14 33.99 -7.79
CA ALA A 261 -25.41 33.04 -8.86
C ALA A 261 -26.44 31.99 -8.44
N VAL A 262 -26.30 31.44 -7.22
CA VAL A 262 -27.25 30.45 -6.69
C VAL A 262 -28.61 31.10 -6.41
N VAL A 263 -28.62 32.32 -5.86
CA VAL A 263 -29.86 33.08 -5.64
C VAL A 263 -30.57 33.35 -6.96
N SER A 264 -29.83 33.76 -8.00
CA SER A 264 -30.40 34.04 -9.32
C SER A 264 -31.00 32.78 -9.96
N TRP A 265 -30.31 31.64 -9.84
CA TRP A 265 -30.83 30.35 -10.28
C TRP A 265 -32.08 29.95 -9.48
N ALA A 266 -32.06 30.06 -8.15
CA ALA A 266 -33.18 29.68 -7.28
C ALA A 266 -34.44 30.53 -7.55
N LYS A 267 -34.28 31.80 -7.93
CA LYS A 267 -35.40 32.64 -8.37
C LYS A 267 -36.10 32.05 -9.58
N VAL A 268 -35.35 31.62 -10.59
CA VAL A 268 -35.91 30.98 -11.80
C VAL A 268 -36.56 29.65 -11.43
N GLU A 269 -35.87 28.81 -10.67
CA GLU A 269 -36.35 27.46 -10.33
C GLU A 269 -37.53 27.46 -9.34
N SER A 270 -37.65 28.49 -8.50
CA SER A 270 -38.84 28.63 -7.64
C SER A 270 -40.13 28.88 -8.41
N MET A 271 -40.04 29.39 -9.64
CA MET A 271 -41.21 29.58 -10.50
C MET A 271 -41.74 28.24 -11.05
N THR A 272 -40.89 27.22 -11.16
CA THR A 272 -41.28 25.86 -11.60
C THR A 272 -41.82 25.02 -10.44
N GLY A 273 -41.66 25.48 -9.20
CA GLY A 273 -42.15 24.84 -7.97
C GLY A 273 -41.23 23.76 -7.40
N GLY A 274 -40.06 23.52 -8.01
CA GLY A 274 -39.07 22.55 -7.52
C GLY A 274 -38.23 23.05 -6.34
N VAL A 275 -38.14 24.36 -6.15
CA VAL A 275 -37.31 25.01 -5.13
C VAL A 275 -38.11 26.10 -4.41
N SER A 276 -37.90 26.23 -3.09
CA SER A 276 -38.44 27.36 -2.31
C SER A 276 -37.29 28.27 -1.90
N LEU A 277 -37.34 29.55 -2.29
CA LEU A 277 -36.35 30.56 -1.92
C LEU A 277 -36.82 31.33 -0.68
N LEU A 278 -35.98 31.35 0.37
CA LEU A 278 -36.18 32.18 1.55
C LEU A 278 -35.14 33.31 1.55
N GLU A 279 -35.55 34.53 1.24
CA GLU A 279 -34.68 35.70 1.37
C GLU A 279 -34.74 36.22 2.82
N PRO A 280 -33.59 36.64 3.41
CA PRO A 280 -33.61 37.29 4.71
C PRO A 280 -34.45 38.57 4.61
N TYR A 281 -35.50 38.67 5.43
CA TYR A 281 -36.21 39.94 5.62
C TYR A 281 -35.19 40.99 6.11
N GLY A 282 -35.25 42.20 5.54
CA GLY A 282 -34.28 43.28 5.70
C GLY A 282 -33.91 43.63 7.15
N PRO A 283 -32.97 44.56 7.38
CA PRO A 283 -32.35 44.76 8.69
C PRO A 283 -33.44 44.88 9.76
N THR A 284 -33.38 43.99 10.75
CA THR A 284 -34.06 44.21 12.02
C THR A 284 -33.54 45.55 12.52
N THR A 285 -34.27 46.62 12.26
CA THR A 285 -34.23 47.78 13.14
C THR A 285 -34.59 47.17 14.48
N ALA A 286 -33.59 47.04 15.34
CA ALA A 286 -33.81 46.74 16.74
C ALA A 286 -34.92 47.68 17.17
N THR A 287 -36.11 47.13 17.40
CA THR A 287 -37.21 47.83 18.01
C THR A 287 -36.61 48.42 19.28
N THR A 288 -36.39 49.73 19.25
CA THR A 288 -36.08 50.54 20.41
C THR A 288 -36.93 50.00 21.52
N ALA A 289 -36.28 49.42 22.53
CA ALA A 289 -36.94 48.87 23.69
C ALA A 289 -37.98 49.88 24.16
N GLN A 290 -39.25 49.56 23.90
CA GLN A 290 -40.36 50.28 24.47
C GLN A 290 -40.29 49.98 25.96
N PRO A 291 -39.95 50.95 26.83
CA PRO A 291 -39.88 50.67 28.25
C PRO A 291 -41.26 50.20 28.71
N ALA A 292 -41.26 49.08 29.41
CA ALA A 292 -42.45 48.48 30.00
C ALA A 292 -43.24 49.54 30.80
N PRO A 293 -44.59 49.49 30.81
CA PRO A 293 -45.36 50.42 31.61
C PRO A 293 -45.00 50.24 33.09
N GLU A 294 -44.42 51.29 33.67
CA GLU A 294 -44.21 51.44 35.10
C GLU A 294 -45.53 51.15 35.82
N ARG A 295 -45.53 50.10 36.63
CA ARG A 295 -46.63 49.80 37.55
C ARG A 295 -46.80 51.00 38.46
N ARG A 296 -47.91 51.71 38.26
CA ARG A 296 -48.45 52.73 39.14
C ARG A 296 -48.40 52.24 40.59
N ALA A 297 -47.52 52.83 41.39
CA ALA A 297 -47.53 52.67 42.84
C ALA A 297 -48.90 53.13 43.38
N ALA A 298 -49.49 52.32 44.24
CA ALA A 298 -50.73 52.64 44.94
C ALA A 298 -50.52 53.88 45.84
N PRO A 299 -51.47 54.83 45.90
CA PRO A 299 -51.42 55.88 46.90
C PRO A 299 -51.69 55.28 48.29
N ALA A 300 -50.80 55.59 49.23
CA ALA A 300 -51.04 55.42 50.65
C ALA A 300 -52.18 56.38 51.06
N ASP A 301 -53.27 55.80 51.53
CA ASP A 301 -54.39 56.52 52.10
C ASP A 301 -54.07 56.84 53.57
N GLU A 302 -53.74 58.10 53.81
CA GLU A 302 -53.56 58.66 55.14
C GLU A 302 -54.78 59.56 55.44
N SER A 303 -55.50 59.18 56.51
CA SER A 303 -56.33 59.99 57.42
C SER A 303 -57.84 59.69 57.44
N ALA A 304 -58.29 59.02 58.52
CA ALA A 304 -59.34 59.52 59.43
C ALA A 304 -59.70 58.49 60.52
N THR A 305 -59.21 58.71 61.75
CA THR A 305 -60.06 58.59 62.97
C THR A 305 -61.06 59.77 63.00
N PRO A 306 -62.08 59.88 63.89
CA PRO A 306 -62.47 59.05 65.05
C PRO A 306 -64.00 58.77 65.20
N ASN A 307 -64.37 57.77 66.01
CA ASN A 307 -65.33 57.82 67.14
C ASN A 307 -65.64 56.41 67.66
#